data_AF-D0IC99-F1
#
_entry.id   AF-D0IC99-F1
#
_cell.length_a   1.000
_cell.length_b   1.000
_cell.length_c   1.000
_cell.angle_alpha   90.00
_cell.angle_beta   90.00
_cell.angle_gamma   90.00
#
_symmetry.space_group_name_H-M   'P 1'
#
loop_
_entity.id
_entity.type
_entity.pdbx_description
1 polymer ?
#
loop_
_entity_poly.entity_id
_entity_poly.type
_entity_poly.pdbx_seq_one_letter_code
_entity_poly.pdbx_strand_id
1 'polypeptide(L)'
;MSLERRRGYIRTSEQSEDVLERWDIPDYNPVDAPPRDTAMNYDPGWEPSEIIEDDQESELDLSMLTADALDEIRQSAVEEGMAEGREAGFSEGKEAGFEEGKTEGFEVGKEEGYQQGLEEGQKLIETRCQHLDTILSKLAFPLEQVDHQVQNQVVDMVLHLAKAVIQTEVQTNPQVILNTLREAVNALPMAGRQITIYLHPEDLDVVTSAHSVESLREREWHLIAEPSLNRGDIQVACGDSVVDYRMEDRICEMLSRFAGQNISKGPNPPEDGMGADVLQGAEQVVTGDIPEILETEPVQEDPVQTDSQASQSEPERVDEATTDLCDEAGDDNAQPV
;
A
#
# COMPACT_ATOMS: atom_id res chain seq x y z
N MET A 1 -60.50 14.16 -4.31
CA MET A 1 -59.18 13.90 -4.91
C MET A 1 -59.43 13.41 -6.33
N SER A 2 -59.95 14.31 -7.19
CA SER A 2 -59.23 15.03 -8.28
C SER A 2 -58.99 14.11 -9.49
N LEU A 3 -59.76 14.21 -10.59
CA LEU A 3 -59.68 15.24 -11.66
C LEU A 3 -58.22 15.36 -12.16
N GLU A 4 -57.89 15.24 -13.45
CA GLU A 4 -58.49 16.03 -14.51
C GLU A 4 -58.10 15.57 -15.93
N ARG A 5 -58.97 15.97 -16.87
CA ARG A 5 -59.11 15.62 -18.28
C ARG A 5 -57.94 16.05 -19.18
N ARG A 6 -57.77 15.34 -20.30
CA ARG A 6 -57.52 15.99 -21.60
C ARG A 6 -58.53 15.50 -22.64
N ARG A 7 -59.38 16.41 -23.11
CA ARG A 7 -60.13 16.30 -24.37
C ARG A 7 -59.26 16.88 -25.48
N GLY A 8 -59.05 16.13 -26.55
CA GLY A 8 -58.59 16.63 -27.84
C GLY A 8 -59.46 15.99 -28.92
N TYR A 9 -60.17 16.81 -29.70
CA TYR A 9 -61.02 16.36 -30.80
C TYR A 9 -60.17 16.06 -32.04
N ILE A 10 -60.56 15.03 -32.79
CA ILE A 10 -59.97 14.61 -34.06
C ILE A 10 -60.31 15.63 -35.15
N ARG A 11 -59.30 16.11 -35.89
CA ARG A 11 -59.49 16.73 -37.20
C ARG A 11 -59.13 15.70 -38.26
N THR A 12 -60.11 15.31 -39.05
CA THR A 12 -59.99 14.49 -40.25
C THR A 12 -59.56 15.39 -41.41
N SER A 13 -58.31 15.31 -41.79
CA SER A 13 -57.86 15.67 -43.14
C SER A 13 -56.69 14.76 -43.50
N GLU A 14 -56.87 14.02 -44.60
CA GLU A 14 -55.90 13.12 -45.24
C GLU A 14 -55.74 11.74 -44.59
N GLN A 15 -56.75 10.88 -44.76
CA GLN A 15 -56.51 9.53 -45.31
C GLN A 15 -57.80 8.80 -45.69
N SER A 16 -57.81 8.40 -46.97
CA SER A 16 -58.57 7.36 -47.67
C SER A 16 -60.09 7.37 -47.61
N GLU A 17 -60.69 7.77 -48.73
CA GLU A 17 -62.10 7.62 -49.12
C GLU A 17 -62.60 6.15 -49.20
N ASP A 18 -61.84 5.17 -48.72
CA ASP A 18 -62.20 3.73 -48.71
C ASP A 18 -62.95 3.28 -47.44
N VAL A 19 -63.30 4.20 -46.52
CA VAL A 19 -63.98 3.85 -45.24
C VAL A 19 -65.49 4.12 -45.26
N LEU A 20 -66.05 4.48 -46.41
CA LEU A 20 -67.50 4.63 -46.59
C LEU A 20 -67.99 3.70 -47.69
N GLU A 21 -67.73 2.40 -47.54
CA GLU A 21 -68.53 1.39 -48.22
C GLU A 21 -70.01 1.62 -47.86
N ARG A 22 -70.81 1.75 -48.91
CA ARG A 22 -72.26 1.94 -48.84
C ARG A 22 -72.81 0.72 -48.11
N TRP A 23 -73.45 0.93 -46.96
CA TRP A 23 -74.07 -0.17 -46.23
C TRP A 23 -75.17 -0.77 -47.11
N ASP A 24 -74.89 -1.91 -47.72
CA ASP A 24 -75.88 -2.65 -48.50
C ASP A 24 -76.90 -3.26 -47.54
N ILE A 25 -78.18 -3.10 -47.91
CA ILE A 25 -79.30 -3.56 -47.10
C ILE A 25 -79.23 -5.09 -47.04
N PRO A 26 -79.31 -5.72 -45.85
CA PRO A 26 -79.25 -7.18 -45.75
C PRO A 26 -80.33 -7.83 -46.61
N ASP A 27 -79.95 -8.80 -47.44
CA ASP A 27 -80.90 -9.61 -48.19
C ASP A 27 -81.65 -10.54 -47.21
N TYR A 28 -82.97 -10.42 -47.16
CA TYR A 28 -83.84 -11.21 -46.28
C TYR A 28 -84.37 -12.47 -46.98
N ASN A 29 -83.81 -12.85 -48.14
CA ASN A 29 -84.15 -14.09 -48.83
C ASN A 29 -83.56 -15.31 -48.07
N PRO A 30 -84.39 -16.23 -47.53
CA PRO A 30 -83.94 -17.25 -46.57
C PRO A 30 -83.12 -18.40 -47.18
N VAL A 31 -82.67 -18.30 -48.44
CA VAL A 31 -82.05 -19.40 -49.17
C VAL A 31 -80.52 -19.45 -48.98
N ASP A 32 -79.87 -18.32 -48.70
CA ASP A 32 -78.40 -18.22 -48.59
C ASP A 32 -77.98 -17.46 -47.32
N ALA A 33 -78.46 -17.89 -46.14
CA ALA A 33 -77.96 -17.38 -44.88
C ALA A 33 -76.57 -17.99 -44.56
N PRO A 34 -75.56 -17.21 -44.14
CA PRO A 34 -74.27 -17.76 -43.74
C PRO A 34 -74.45 -18.67 -42.52
N PRO A 35 -73.63 -19.74 -42.39
CA PRO A 35 -73.80 -20.70 -41.33
C PRO A 35 -73.64 -20.07 -39.96
N ARG A 36 -74.51 -20.43 -39.03
CA ARG A 36 -74.48 -19.87 -37.67
C ARG A 36 -73.36 -20.51 -36.86
N ASP A 37 -72.39 -19.70 -36.44
CA ASP A 37 -71.39 -20.09 -35.43
C ASP A 37 -72.07 -20.25 -34.05
N THR A 38 -72.63 -21.43 -33.81
CA THR A 38 -72.99 -21.88 -32.47
C THR A 38 -71.80 -22.55 -31.80
N ALA A 39 -71.78 -22.60 -30.45
CA ALA A 39 -70.65 -23.11 -29.65
C ALA A 39 -70.24 -24.58 -29.94
N MET A 40 -70.99 -25.31 -30.78
CA MET A 40 -70.68 -26.67 -31.25
C MET A 40 -70.20 -26.72 -32.71
N ASN A 41 -69.93 -25.57 -33.35
CA ASN A 41 -69.52 -25.46 -34.75
C ASN A 41 -70.39 -26.30 -35.71
N TYR A 42 -71.71 -26.24 -35.52
CA TYR A 42 -72.70 -27.00 -36.27
C TYR A 42 -73.85 -26.09 -36.69
N ASP A 43 -74.24 -26.13 -37.96
CA ASP A 43 -75.37 -25.36 -38.47
C ASP A 43 -76.64 -26.23 -38.54
N PRO A 44 -77.69 -25.93 -37.75
CA PRO A 44 -78.94 -26.68 -37.75
C PRO A 44 -79.79 -26.51 -39.03
N GLY A 45 -79.36 -25.69 -39.99
CA GLY A 45 -79.97 -25.57 -41.33
C GLY A 45 -79.25 -26.33 -42.44
N TRP A 46 -78.16 -27.05 -42.14
CA TRP A 46 -77.44 -27.85 -43.13
C TRP A 46 -78.23 -29.11 -43.49
N GLU A 47 -78.77 -29.15 -44.71
CA GLU A 47 -79.34 -30.35 -45.32
C GLU A 47 -78.34 -30.87 -46.37
N PRO A 48 -77.99 -32.16 -46.40
CA PRO A 48 -77.17 -32.72 -47.47
C PRO A 48 -77.86 -32.46 -48.80
N SER A 49 -77.17 -31.82 -49.74
CA SER A 49 -77.64 -31.73 -51.13
C SER A 49 -77.91 -33.16 -51.64
N GLU A 50 -79.10 -33.40 -52.21
CA GLU A 50 -79.43 -34.67 -52.85
C GLU A 50 -78.27 -35.06 -53.77
N ILE A 51 -77.63 -36.18 -53.44
CA ILE A 51 -76.55 -36.75 -54.22
C ILE A 51 -77.20 -37.13 -55.55
N ILE A 52 -76.94 -36.35 -56.60
CA ILE A 52 -77.10 -36.85 -57.95
C ILE A 52 -76.08 -37.98 -58.03
N GLU A 53 -76.56 -39.23 -58.11
CA GLU A 53 -75.73 -40.40 -58.38
C GLU A 53 -75.10 -40.25 -59.77
N ASP A 54 -74.05 -39.45 -59.88
CA ASP A 54 -73.03 -39.65 -60.89
C ASP A 54 -72.17 -40.82 -60.41
N ASP A 55 -72.54 -42.03 -60.82
CA ASP A 55 -71.74 -43.26 -60.71
C ASP A 55 -70.45 -43.12 -61.55
N GLN A 56 -69.54 -42.24 -61.14
CA GLN A 56 -68.13 -42.32 -61.51
C GLN A 56 -67.36 -42.78 -60.28
N GLU A 57 -67.50 -44.07 -59.98
CA GLU A 57 -66.46 -44.79 -59.26
C GLU A 57 -65.16 -44.64 -60.08
N SER A 58 -64.24 -43.81 -59.59
CA SER A 58 -62.87 -43.84 -60.06
C SER A 58 -62.34 -45.24 -59.79
N GLU A 59 -62.25 -46.07 -60.83
CA GLU A 59 -61.52 -47.35 -60.79
C GLU A 59 -60.07 -47.04 -60.40
N LEU A 60 -59.77 -47.12 -59.11
CA LEU A 60 -58.41 -47.25 -58.63
C LEU A 60 -57.90 -48.57 -59.19
N ASP A 61 -57.04 -48.49 -60.21
CA ASP A 61 -56.43 -49.66 -60.84
C ASP A 61 -55.50 -50.34 -59.82
N LEU A 62 -56.08 -51.21 -58.99
CA LEU A 62 -55.44 -52.05 -57.97
C LEU A 62 -54.70 -53.21 -58.64
N SER A 63 -53.85 -52.90 -59.63
CA SER A 63 -52.86 -53.87 -60.09
C SER A 63 -51.97 -54.25 -58.91
N MET A 64 -51.86 -55.56 -58.66
CA MET A 64 -50.97 -56.08 -57.63
C MET A 64 -49.56 -55.58 -57.92
N LEU A 65 -48.95 -54.88 -56.95
CA LEU A 65 -47.60 -54.37 -57.03
C LEU A 65 -46.66 -55.46 -57.59
N THR A 66 -45.90 -55.14 -58.64
CA THR A 66 -44.94 -56.08 -59.24
C THR A 66 -43.91 -56.51 -58.20
N ALA A 67 -43.43 -57.76 -58.25
CA ALA A 67 -42.52 -58.30 -57.22
C ALA A 67 -41.28 -57.42 -57.00
N ASP A 68 -40.77 -56.77 -58.04
CA ASP A 68 -39.65 -55.84 -57.98
C ASP A 68 -39.97 -54.55 -57.20
N ALA A 69 -41.19 -54.01 -57.34
CA ALA A 69 -41.63 -52.81 -56.61
C ALA A 69 -41.80 -53.08 -55.11
N LEU A 70 -42.12 -54.33 -54.71
CA LEU A 70 -42.22 -54.71 -53.31
C LEU A 70 -40.84 -54.80 -52.63
N ASP A 71 -39.83 -55.26 -53.37
CA ASP A 71 -38.45 -55.33 -52.90
C ASP A 71 -37.82 -53.92 -52.79
N GLU A 72 -38.16 -53.00 -53.69
CA GLU A 72 -37.71 -51.61 -53.63
C GLU A 72 -38.25 -50.87 -52.41
N ILE A 73 -39.55 -51.01 -52.10
CA ILE A 73 -40.17 -50.46 -50.87
C ILE A 73 -39.52 -51.06 -49.61
N ARG A 74 -39.14 -52.34 -49.65
CA ARG A 74 -38.52 -53.01 -48.51
C ARG A 74 -37.09 -52.52 -48.28
N GLN A 75 -36.34 -52.27 -49.36
CA GLN A 75 -35.00 -51.69 -49.27
C GLN A 75 -35.05 -50.24 -48.78
N SER A 76 -35.97 -49.42 -49.31
CA SER A 76 -36.13 -48.03 -48.88
C SER A 76 -36.53 -47.93 -47.41
N ALA A 77 -37.45 -48.76 -46.93
CA ALA A 77 -37.87 -48.76 -45.53
C ALA A 77 -36.74 -49.20 -44.57
N VAL A 78 -35.87 -50.13 -44.99
CA VAL A 78 -34.71 -50.54 -44.19
C VAL A 78 -33.65 -49.45 -44.17
N GLU A 79 -33.39 -48.79 -45.30
CA GLU A 79 -32.46 -47.65 -45.37
C GLU A 79 -32.94 -46.46 -44.54
N GLU A 80 -34.23 -46.12 -44.65
CA GLU A 80 -34.87 -45.04 -43.89
C GLU A 80 -34.84 -45.33 -42.39
N GLY A 81 -35.22 -46.54 -41.96
CA GLY A 81 -35.13 -46.95 -40.55
C GLY A 81 -33.70 -46.98 -40.01
N MET A 82 -32.71 -47.37 -40.84
CA MET A 82 -31.30 -47.30 -40.45
C MET A 82 -30.78 -45.86 -40.40
N ALA A 83 -31.26 -44.98 -41.27
CA ALA A 83 -30.89 -43.57 -41.28
C ALA A 83 -31.47 -42.84 -40.07
N GLU A 84 -32.78 -42.98 -39.82
CA GLU A 84 -33.44 -42.41 -38.63
C GLU A 84 -32.82 -42.94 -37.33
N GLY A 85 -32.59 -44.26 -37.22
CA GLY A 85 -31.98 -44.82 -36.01
C GLY A 85 -30.56 -44.31 -35.75
N ARG A 86 -29.78 -44.07 -36.81
CA ARG A 86 -28.44 -43.51 -36.72
C ARG A 86 -28.47 -42.03 -36.33
N GLU A 87 -29.38 -41.25 -36.91
CA GLU A 87 -29.51 -39.83 -36.61
C GLU A 87 -30.03 -39.61 -35.19
N ALA A 88 -31.07 -40.34 -34.78
CA ALA A 88 -31.62 -40.31 -33.43
C ALA A 88 -30.58 -40.73 -32.38
N GLY A 89 -29.86 -41.84 -32.60
CA GLY A 89 -28.80 -42.28 -31.69
C GLY A 89 -27.62 -41.32 -31.62
N PHE A 90 -27.29 -40.65 -32.73
CA PHE A 90 -26.23 -39.64 -32.76
C PHE A 90 -26.65 -38.36 -32.04
N SER A 91 -27.88 -37.87 -32.23
CA SER A 91 -28.39 -36.69 -31.52
C SER A 91 -28.48 -36.95 -30.02
N GLU A 92 -29.03 -38.10 -29.60
CA GLU A 92 -29.18 -38.45 -28.19
C GLU A 92 -27.82 -38.67 -27.52
N GLY A 93 -26.89 -39.39 -28.16
CA GLY A 93 -25.55 -39.59 -27.63
C GLY A 93 -24.74 -38.29 -27.53
N LYS A 94 -24.93 -37.35 -28.47
CA LYS A 94 -24.28 -36.04 -28.43
C LYS A 94 -24.83 -35.17 -27.30
N GLU A 95 -26.14 -35.16 -27.10
CA GLU A 95 -26.80 -34.39 -26.05
C GLU A 95 -26.44 -34.93 -24.66
N ALA A 96 -26.54 -36.26 -24.47
CA ALA A 96 -26.15 -36.93 -23.24
C ALA A 96 -24.67 -36.71 -22.91
N GLY A 97 -23.76 -36.90 -23.87
CA GLY A 97 -22.32 -36.67 -23.67
C GLY A 97 -21.97 -35.20 -23.41
N PHE A 98 -22.74 -34.25 -23.96
CA PHE A 98 -22.54 -32.83 -23.70
C PHE A 98 -23.00 -32.44 -22.28
N GLU A 99 -24.15 -32.95 -21.83
CA GLU A 99 -24.62 -32.72 -20.46
C GLU A 99 -23.68 -33.33 -19.43
N GLU A 100 -23.29 -34.60 -19.62
CA GLU A 100 -22.37 -35.32 -18.73
C GLU A 100 -21.01 -34.61 -18.66
N GLY A 101 -20.41 -34.30 -19.80
CA GLY A 101 -19.12 -33.59 -19.86
C GLY A 101 -19.18 -32.17 -19.28
N LYS A 102 -20.33 -31.49 -19.39
CA LYS A 102 -20.55 -30.19 -18.76
C LYS A 102 -20.64 -30.30 -17.24
N THR A 103 -21.34 -31.30 -16.72
CA THR A 103 -21.44 -31.53 -15.28
C THR A 103 -20.09 -31.93 -14.68
N GLU A 104 -19.40 -32.89 -15.29
CA GLU A 104 -18.11 -33.37 -14.82
C GLU A 104 -17.05 -32.26 -14.90
N GLY A 105 -16.97 -31.55 -16.04
CA GLY A 105 -16.04 -30.43 -16.20
C GLY A 105 -16.31 -29.28 -15.24
N PHE A 106 -17.58 -29.02 -14.88
CA PHE A 106 -17.94 -28.02 -13.89
C PHE A 106 -17.55 -28.43 -12.47
N GLU A 107 -17.77 -29.70 -12.09
CA GLU A 107 -17.38 -30.22 -10.78
C GLU A 107 -15.86 -30.22 -10.60
N VAL A 108 -15.13 -30.74 -11.60
CA VAL A 108 -13.66 -30.76 -11.59
C VAL A 108 -13.10 -29.33 -11.57
N GLY A 109 -13.57 -28.45 -12.44
CA GLY A 109 -13.10 -27.06 -12.50
C GLY A 109 -13.40 -26.27 -11.22
N LYS A 110 -14.51 -26.58 -10.55
CA LYS A 110 -14.86 -25.96 -9.26
C LYS A 110 -13.91 -26.43 -8.15
N GLU A 111 -13.61 -27.72 -8.08
CA GLU A 111 -12.71 -28.26 -7.06
C GLU A 111 -11.28 -27.75 -7.27
N GLU A 112 -10.77 -27.81 -8.51
CA GLU A 112 -9.45 -27.29 -8.85
C GLU A 112 -9.33 -25.78 -8.57
N GLY A 113 -10.33 -24.99 -8.99
CA GLY A 113 -10.35 -23.55 -8.73
C GLY A 113 -10.44 -23.21 -7.24
N TYR A 114 -11.18 -24.00 -6.47
CA TYR A 114 -11.26 -23.84 -5.02
C TYR A 114 -9.91 -24.14 -4.36
N GLN A 115 -9.25 -25.23 -4.74
CA GLN A 115 -7.97 -25.64 -4.17
C GLN A 115 -6.85 -24.64 -4.53
N GLN A 116 -6.79 -24.18 -5.78
CA GLN A 116 -5.84 -23.15 -6.22
C GLN A 116 -6.07 -21.83 -5.48
N GLY A 117 -7.32 -21.37 -5.38
CA GLY A 117 -7.65 -20.13 -4.67
C GLY A 117 -7.31 -20.19 -3.18
N LEU A 118 -7.46 -21.36 -2.56
CA LEU A 118 -7.08 -21.58 -1.16
C LEU A 118 -5.56 -21.53 -0.98
N GLU A 119 -4.79 -22.18 -1.85
CA GLU A 119 -3.33 -22.18 -1.80
C GLU A 119 -2.74 -20.78 -2.08
N GLU A 120 -3.25 -20.06 -3.08
CA GLU A 120 -2.86 -18.68 -3.37
C GLU A 120 -3.24 -17.74 -2.22
N GLY A 121 -4.42 -17.92 -1.64
CA GLY A 121 -4.88 -17.17 -0.47
C GLY A 121 -3.97 -17.39 0.74
N GLN A 122 -3.58 -18.63 1.01
CA GLN A 122 -2.64 -18.96 2.09
C GLN A 122 -1.28 -18.30 1.86
N LYS A 123 -0.70 -18.40 0.66
CA LYS A 123 0.57 -17.76 0.31
C LYS A 123 0.52 -16.24 0.46
N LEU A 124 -0.59 -15.62 0.06
CA LEU A 124 -0.79 -14.19 0.21
C LEU A 124 -0.84 -13.80 1.69
N ILE A 125 -1.62 -14.52 2.49
CA ILE A 125 -1.74 -14.26 3.94
C ILE A 125 -0.37 -14.42 4.60
N GLU A 126 0.36 -15.49 4.31
CA GLU A 126 1.67 -15.74 4.89
C GLU A 126 2.68 -14.64 4.52
N THR A 127 2.68 -14.20 3.26
CA THR A 127 3.51 -13.08 2.82
C THR A 127 3.16 -11.77 3.56
N ARG A 128 1.86 -11.52 3.77
CA ARG A 128 1.39 -10.32 4.50
C ARG A 128 1.74 -10.40 5.98
N CYS A 129 1.63 -11.57 6.62
CA CYS A 129 2.04 -11.80 8.00
C CYS A 129 3.55 -11.58 8.15
N GLN A 130 4.38 -12.19 7.30
CA GLN A 130 5.84 -11.98 7.30
C GLN A 130 6.21 -10.50 7.12
N HIS A 131 5.50 -9.79 6.24
CA HIS A 131 5.71 -8.36 6.06
C HIS A 131 5.33 -7.56 7.31
N LEU A 132 4.21 -7.89 7.95
CA LEU A 132 3.78 -7.26 9.20
C LEU A 132 4.78 -7.53 10.32
N ASP A 133 5.25 -8.77 10.48
CA ASP A 133 6.26 -9.14 11.46
C ASP A 133 7.56 -8.37 11.25
N THR A 134 7.95 -8.14 9.99
CA THR A 134 9.10 -7.30 9.65
C THR A 134 8.90 -5.84 10.05
N ILE A 135 7.69 -5.29 9.89
CA ILE A 135 7.39 -3.93 10.34
C ILE A 135 7.40 -3.86 11.88
N LEU A 136 6.82 -4.85 12.55
CA LEU A 136 6.78 -4.92 14.00
C LEU A 136 8.18 -5.02 14.61
N SER A 137 9.07 -5.84 14.04
CA SER A 137 10.45 -5.93 14.49
C SER A 137 11.22 -4.62 14.27
N LYS A 138 10.99 -3.95 13.13
CA LYS A 138 11.55 -2.61 12.85
C LYS A 138 11.05 -1.52 13.79
N LEU A 139 9.86 -1.66 14.38
CA LEU A 139 9.33 -0.73 15.36
C LEU A 139 9.78 -1.04 16.79
N ALA A 140 10.02 -2.32 17.11
CA ALA A 140 10.47 -2.74 18.44
C ALA A 140 11.94 -2.38 18.69
N PHE A 141 12.81 -2.55 17.69
CA PHE A 141 14.26 -2.34 17.86
C PHE A 141 14.66 -0.89 18.26
N PRO A 142 14.08 0.18 17.70
CA PRO A 142 14.38 1.55 18.11
C PRO A 142 14.06 1.81 19.59
N LEU A 143 13.04 1.16 20.15
CA LEU A 143 12.71 1.32 21.57
C LEU A 143 13.83 0.76 22.46
N GLU A 144 14.35 -0.41 22.13
CA GLU A 144 15.47 -1.02 22.85
C GLU A 144 16.75 -0.20 22.71
N GLN A 145 16.99 0.38 21.53
CA GLN A 145 18.13 1.28 21.32
C GLN A 145 18.01 2.57 22.14
N VAL A 146 16.82 3.17 22.20
CA VAL A 146 16.57 4.35 23.05
C VAL A 146 16.80 4.01 24.52
N ASP A 147 16.35 2.86 25.00
CA ASP A 147 16.62 2.42 26.38
C ASP A 147 18.12 2.33 26.67
N HIS A 148 18.92 1.79 25.74
CA HIS A 148 20.38 1.73 25.88
C HIS A 148 21.03 3.12 25.82
N GLN A 149 20.55 4.00 24.92
CA GLN A 149 21.02 5.38 24.84
C GLN A 149 20.76 6.15 26.12
N VAL A 150 19.54 6.05 26.67
CA VAL A 150 19.17 6.67 27.94
C VAL A 150 20.02 6.12 29.08
N GLN A 151 20.25 4.79 29.13
CA GLN A 151 21.15 4.18 30.11
C GLN A 151 22.56 4.79 30.03
N ASN A 152 23.15 4.87 28.84
CA ASN A 152 24.48 5.44 28.65
C ASN A 152 24.52 6.92 29.02
N GLN A 153 23.49 7.70 28.64
CA GLN A 153 23.41 9.11 28.96
C GLN A 153 23.30 9.37 30.46
N VAL A 154 22.54 8.54 31.18
CA VAL A 154 22.45 8.63 32.65
C VAL A 154 23.81 8.34 33.29
N VAL A 155 24.51 7.30 32.83
CA VAL A 155 25.86 6.99 33.32
C VAL A 155 26.80 8.15 33.04
N ASP A 156 26.80 8.67 31.82
CA ASP A 156 27.67 9.78 31.41
C ASP A 156 27.39 11.05 32.22
N MET A 157 26.12 11.39 32.46
CA MET A 157 25.75 12.51 33.32
C MET A 157 26.28 12.33 34.76
N VAL A 158 26.20 11.12 35.31
CA VAL A 158 26.75 10.82 36.65
C VAL A 158 28.28 10.92 36.66
N LEU A 159 28.96 10.47 35.59
CA LEU A 159 30.41 10.60 35.46
C LEU A 159 30.84 12.07 35.40
N HIS A 160 30.13 12.91 34.63
CA HIS A 160 30.39 14.35 34.57
C HIS A 160 30.16 15.03 35.92
N LEU A 161 29.07 14.70 36.61
CA LEU A 161 28.79 15.23 37.95
C LEU A 161 29.86 14.79 38.95
N ALA A 162 30.29 13.53 38.92
CA ALA A 162 31.36 13.02 39.76
C ALA A 162 32.69 13.74 39.47
N LYS A 163 33.04 13.94 38.19
CA LYS A 163 34.24 14.70 37.80
C LYS A 163 34.20 16.13 38.33
N ALA A 164 33.07 16.82 38.19
CA ALA A 164 32.90 18.19 38.69
C ALA A 164 33.01 18.26 40.23
N VAL A 165 32.36 17.34 40.95
CA VAL A 165 32.44 17.28 42.42
C VAL A 165 33.89 17.01 42.87
N ILE A 166 34.59 16.06 42.26
CA ILE A 166 35.98 15.77 42.62
C ILE A 166 36.87 16.99 42.37
N GLN A 167 36.71 17.70 41.24
CA GLN A 167 37.46 18.93 40.98
C GLN A 167 37.21 20.01 42.05
N THR A 168 35.97 20.18 42.50
CA THR A 168 35.66 21.13 43.58
C THR A 168 36.22 20.71 44.95
N GLU A 169 36.22 19.40 45.24
CA GLU A 169 36.81 18.86 46.47
C GLU A 169 38.33 19.01 46.48
N VAL A 170 39.01 18.81 45.34
CA VAL A 170 40.47 19.03 45.24
C VAL A 170 40.83 20.48 45.54
N GLN A 171 40.00 21.44 45.13
CA GLN A 171 40.24 22.86 45.41
C GLN A 171 39.97 23.23 46.88
N THR A 172 38.97 22.59 47.50
CA THR A 172 38.45 22.97 48.83
C THR A 172 39.11 22.21 49.97
N ASN A 173 39.50 20.94 49.77
CA ASN A 173 39.97 20.05 50.81
C ASN A 173 41.50 19.81 50.74
N PRO A 174 42.29 20.42 51.64
CA PRO A 174 43.75 20.28 51.64
C PRO A 174 44.24 18.87 52.00
N GLN A 175 43.41 18.02 52.62
CA GLN A 175 43.79 16.64 52.98
C GLN A 175 43.98 15.76 51.74
N VAL A 176 43.32 16.08 50.63
CA VAL A 176 43.47 15.35 49.36
C VAL A 176 44.90 15.49 48.82
N ILE A 177 45.47 16.68 48.94
CA ILE A 177 46.85 16.99 48.51
C ILE A 177 47.87 16.26 49.38
N LEU A 178 47.65 16.18 50.69
CA LEU A 178 48.58 15.47 51.59
C LEU A 178 48.57 13.96 51.36
N ASN A 179 47.40 13.39 51.06
CA ASN A 179 47.28 11.96 50.76
C ASN A 179 47.92 11.62 49.41
N THR A 180 47.71 12.43 48.38
CA THR A 180 48.35 12.26 47.06
C THR A 180 49.86 12.37 47.16
N LEU A 181 50.39 13.32 47.95
CA LEU A 181 51.83 13.42 48.23
C LEU A 181 52.37 12.14 48.87
N ARG A 182 51.66 11.59 49.86
CA ARG A 182 52.06 10.34 50.53
C ARG A 182 52.05 9.15 49.56
N GLU A 183 51.03 9.04 48.72
CA GLU A 183 50.95 8.00 47.68
C GLU A 183 52.08 8.14 46.66
N ALA A 184 52.35 9.36 46.19
CA ALA A 184 53.41 9.65 45.22
C ALA A 184 54.80 9.29 45.75
N VAL A 185 55.06 9.61 47.02
CA VAL A 185 56.31 9.23 47.69
C VAL A 185 56.41 7.71 47.87
N ASN A 186 55.32 7.01 48.22
CA ASN A 186 55.34 5.56 48.40
C ASN A 186 55.53 4.77 47.10
N ALA A 187 55.20 5.34 45.94
CA ALA A 187 55.40 4.71 44.65
C ALA A 187 56.85 4.73 44.17
N LEU A 188 57.68 5.57 44.77
CA LEU A 188 59.10 5.61 44.46
C LEU A 188 59.85 4.47 45.20
N PRO A 189 60.73 3.73 44.52
CA PRO A 189 61.61 2.78 45.19
C PRO A 189 62.57 3.55 46.11
N MET A 190 62.31 3.49 47.42
CA MET A 190 63.05 4.19 48.47
C MET A 190 64.51 3.73 48.53
N ALA A 191 65.41 4.51 47.91
CA ALA A 191 66.85 4.29 48.01
C ALA A 191 67.59 5.60 48.33
N GLY A 192 67.35 6.17 49.52
CA GLY A 192 68.24 7.13 50.19
C GLY A 192 68.75 8.31 49.35
N ARG A 193 67.95 8.79 48.39
CA ARG A 193 68.29 9.88 47.46
C ARG A 193 67.39 11.08 47.75
N GLN A 194 67.91 12.27 47.44
CA GLN A 194 67.18 13.53 47.52
C GLN A 194 65.97 13.47 46.57
N ILE A 195 64.79 13.78 47.12
CA ILE A 195 63.53 13.80 46.38
C ILE A 195 63.19 15.25 46.08
N THR A 196 63.00 15.57 44.80
CA THR A 196 62.52 16.87 44.35
C THR A 196 61.04 16.75 44.02
N ILE A 197 60.21 17.58 44.63
CA ILE A 197 58.76 17.56 44.48
C ILE A 197 58.33 18.88 43.87
N TYR A 198 57.70 18.82 42.71
CA TYR A 198 57.12 19.95 42.00
C TYR A 198 55.62 19.99 42.28
N LEU A 199 55.13 21.16 42.67
CA LEU A 199 53.74 21.36 43.05
C LEU A 199 53.30 22.80 42.83
N HIS A 200 51.99 23.01 42.69
CA HIS A 200 51.41 24.34 42.52
C HIS A 200 51.75 25.24 43.73
N PRO A 201 51.99 26.56 43.55
CA PRO A 201 52.34 27.47 44.65
C PRO A 201 51.36 27.45 45.84
N GLU A 202 50.05 27.40 45.59
CA GLU A 202 49.04 27.30 46.67
C GLU A 202 49.12 25.98 47.44
N ASP A 203 49.54 24.90 46.78
CA ASP A 203 49.65 23.58 47.40
C ASP A 203 50.97 23.45 48.18
N LEU A 204 52.01 24.18 47.77
CA LEU A 204 53.25 24.34 48.53
C LEU A 204 52.99 24.96 49.90
N ASP A 205 52.13 25.97 49.97
CA ASP A 205 51.75 26.62 51.23
C ASP A 205 50.98 25.65 52.15
N VAL A 206 50.11 24.82 51.58
CA VAL A 206 49.38 23.76 52.30
C VAL A 206 50.33 22.70 52.85
N VAL A 207 51.30 22.24 52.05
CA VAL A 207 52.28 21.23 52.47
C VAL A 207 53.22 21.78 53.55
N THR A 208 53.64 23.04 53.42
CA THR A 208 54.53 23.71 54.37
C THR A 208 53.85 23.99 55.71
N SER A 209 52.54 24.28 55.70
CA SER A 209 51.76 24.46 56.93
C SER A 209 51.40 23.13 57.62
N ALA A 210 51.24 22.04 56.86
CA ALA A 210 50.88 20.73 57.41
C ALA A 210 52.07 19.91 57.92
N HIS A 211 53.26 20.06 57.32
CA HIS A 211 54.47 19.35 57.75
C HIS A 211 55.44 20.25 58.51
N SER A 212 55.89 19.80 59.69
CA SER A 212 56.96 20.49 60.42
C SER A 212 58.24 20.51 59.59
N VAL A 213 58.95 21.64 59.61
CA VAL A 213 60.21 21.87 58.87
C VAL A 213 61.28 20.81 59.20
N GLU A 214 61.17 20.15 60.36
CA GLU A 214 62.02 19.04 60.81
C GLU A 214 61.78 17.76 60.01
N SER A 215 60.51 17.44 59.69
CA SER A 215 60.13 16.24 58.93
C SER A 215 60.62 16.28 57.47
N LEU A 216 60.70 17.47 56.89
CA LEU A 216 61.24 17.68 55.53
C LEU A 216 62.76 17.57 55.51
N ARG A 217 63.42 18.07 56.56
CA ARG A 217 64.88 18.04 56.71
C ARG A 217 65.41 16.64 56.97
N GLU A 218 64.71 15.84 57.76
CA GLU A 218 65.05 14.43 58.01
C GLU A 218 64.94 13.55 56.76
N ARG A 219 64.16 13.98 55.76
CA ARG A 219 63.86 13.22 54.54
C ARG A 219 64.52 13.77 53.28
N GLU A 220 65.31 14.85 53.39
CA GLU A 220 65.96 15.57 52.28
C GLU A 220 65.01 15.96 51.12
N TRP A 221 63.77 16.35 51.44
CA TRP A 221 62.78 16.76 50.43
C TRP A 221 63.01 18.21 49.97
N HIS A 222 63.14 18.39 48.67
CA HIS A 222 63.25 19.69 48.01
C HIS A 222 61.91 20.01 47.34
N LEU A 223 61.16 20.96 47.90
CA LEU A 223 59.89 21.43 47.34
C LEU A 223 60.15 22.60 46.37
N ILE A 224 59.64 22.50 45.16
CA ILE A 224 59.75 23.54 44.13
C ILE A 224 58.34 23.93 43.67
N ALA A 225 58.06 25.24 43.67
CA ALA A 225 56.81 25.75 43.13
C ALA A 225 56.85 25.74 41.59
N GLU A 226 55.86 25.10 40.98
CA GLU A 226 55.69 25.06 39.53
C GLU A 226 54.27 25.56 39.15
N PRO A 227 54.13 26.79 38.63
CA PRO A 227 52.82 27.35 38.27
C PRO A 227 52.14 26.71 37.07
N SER A 228 52.83 25.87 36.28
CA SER A 228 52.26 25.13 35.14
C SER A 228 51.42 23.91 35.56
N LEU A 229 51.56 23.44 36.81
CA LEU A 229 50.77 22.34 37.34
C LEU A 229 49.41 22.83 37.84
N ASN A 230 48.36 22.03 37.64
CA ASN A 230 47.08 22.33 38.26
C ASN A 230 47.12 22.00 39.76
N ARG A 231 46.18 22.55 40.51
CA ARG A 231 46.03 22.23 41.93
C ARG A 231 45.75 20.74 42.12
N GLY A 232 46.50 20.11 43.02
CA GLY A 232 46.47 18.66 43.28
C GLY A 232 47.36 17.82 42.36
N ASP A 233 47.95 18.38 41.31
CA ASP A 233 48.95 17.68 40.51
C ASP A 233 50.32 17.76 41.20
N ILE A 234 50.99 16.61 41.31
CA ILE A 234 52.30 16.49 41.96
C ILE A 234 53.23 15.77 41.00
N GLN A 235 54.40 16.33 40.76
CA GLN A 235 55.46 15.63 40.04
C GLN A 235 56.62 15.37 41.00
N VAL A 236 57.08 14.12 41.05
CA VAL A 236 58.16 13.73 41.94
C VAL A 236 59.34 13.20 41.14
N ALA A 237 60.49 13.83 41.30
CA ALA A 237 61.76 13.44 40.70
C ALA A 237 62.72 12.89 41.76
N CYS A 238 63.29 11.72 41.52
CA CYS A 238 64.30 11.07 42.35
C CYS A 238 65.41 10.49 41.47
N GLY A 239 66.56 11.16 41.43
CA GLY A 239 67.68 10.77 40.55
C GLY A 239 67.25 10.70 39.08
N ASP A 240 67.23 9.48 38.53
CA ASP A 240 66.88 9.21 37.13
C ASP A 240 65.40 8.85 36.92
N SER A 241 64.58 8.85 37.98
CA SER A 241 63.16 8.49 37.92
C SER A 241 62.28 9.71 38.16
N VAL A 242 61.35 9.95 37.24
CA VAL A 242 60.30 10.97 37.37
C VAL A 242 58.97 10.25 37.38
N VAL A 243 58.11 10.57 38.34
CA VAL A 243 56.76 10.04 38.44
C VAL A 243 55.79 11.21 38.48
N ASP A 244 54.89 11.23 37.50
CA ASP A 244 53.84 12.23 37.39
C ASP A 244 52.57 11.71 38.06
N TYR A 245 52.10 12.43 39.08
CA TYR A 245 50.83 12.20 39.74
C TYR A 245 49.85 13.30 39.35
N ARG A 246 49.17 13.09 38.23
CA ARG A 246 48.11 13.97 37.76
C ARG A 246 46.75 13.51 38.28
N MET A 247 45.97 14.43 38.83
CA MET A 247 44.64 14.10 39.35
C MET A 247 43.67 13.74 38.24
N GLU A 248 43.80 14.35 37.06
CA GLU A 248 42.94 14.04 35.92
C GLU A 248 43.11 12.58 35.45
N ASP A 249 44.34 12.09 35.35
CA ASP A 249 44.62 10.70 34.92
C ASP A 249 44.01 9.69 35.88
N ARG A 250 44.11 9.93 37.19
CA ARG A 250 43.53 9.07 38.23
C ARG A 250 42.00 9.09 38.23
N ILE A 251 41.39 10.27 38.03
CA ILE A 251 39.94 10.40 37.91
C ILE A 251 39.48 9.63 36.67
N CYS A 252 40.14 9.83 35.53
CA CYS A 252 39.84 9.10 34.29
C CYS A 252 39.98 7.58 34.47
N GLU A 253 41.03 7.10 35.13
CA GLU A 253 41.20 5.67 35.40
C GLU A 253 40.09 5.11 36.29
N MET A 254 39.74 5.79 37.40
CA MET A 254 38.66 5.35 38.28
C MET A 254 37.28 5.39 37.61
N LEU A 255 37.00 6.47 36.87
CA LEU A 255 35.74 6.62 36.12
C LEU A 255 35.63 5.60 34.98
N SER A 256 36.72 5.33 34.26
CA SER A 256 36.74 4.32 33.19
C SER A 256 36.51 2.90 33.73
N ARG A 257 37.07 2.57 34.90
CA ARG A 257 36.81 1.30 35.58
C ARG A 257 35.35 1.18 36.01
N PHE A 258 34.75 2.25 36.53
CA PHE A 258 33.34 2.28 36.90
C PHE A 258 32.43 2.14 35.66
N ALA A 259 32.75 2.87 34.59
CA ALA A 259 32.04 2.80 33.31
C ALA A 259 32.09 1.38 32.73
N GLY A 260 33.26 0.74 32.70
CA GLY A 260 33.41 -0.63 32.19
C GLY A 260 32.68 -1.70 33.00
N GLN A 261 32.35 -1.43 34.27
CA GLN A 261 31.57 -2.34 35.11
C GLN A 261 30.05 -2.13 34.97
N ASN A 262 29.62 -0.91 34.63
CA ASN A 262 28.20 -0.51 34.69
C ASN A 262 27.55 -0.25 33.33
N ILE A 263 28.33 -0.07 32.26
CA ILE A 263 27.80 -0.01 30.89
C ILE A 263 27.45 -1.44 30.46
N SER A 264 26.16 -1.71 30.29
CA SER A 264 25.66 -2.97 29.74
C SER A 264 26.17 -3.12 28.30
N LYS A 265 26.48 -4.37 27.90
CA LYS A 265 26.69 -4.68 26.48
C LYS A 265 25.45 -4.21 25.70
N GLY A 266 25.69 -3.52 24.58
CA GLY A 266 24.64 -2.93 23.75
C GLY A 266 23.55 -3.94 23.35
N PRO A 267 22.39 -3.45 22.90
CA PRO A 267 21.31 -4.32 22.44
C PRO A 267 21.87 -5.27 21.38
N ASN A 268 21.65 -6.56 21.59
CA ASN A 268 22.05 -7.54 20.58
C ASN A 268 21.20 -7.25 19.33
N PRO A 269 21.81 -7.04 18.16
CA PRO A 269 21.02 -6.87 16.95
C PRO A 269 20.13 -8.11 16.78
N PRO A 270 18.87 -7.95 16.33
CA PRO A 270 18.04 -9.09 15.99
C PRO A 270 18.80 -10.00 15.01
N GLU A 271 18.78 -11.31 15.24
CA GLU A 271 19.54 -12.30 14.46
C GLU A 271 19.22 -12.24 12.95
N ASP A 272 18.06 -11.69 12.61
CA ASP A 272 17.66 -11.37 11.25
C ASP A 272 18.23 -10.01 10.83
N GLY A 273 19.34 -10.04 10.09
CA GLY A 273 20.12 -8.88 9.61
C GLY A 273 19.40 -7.83 8.74
N MET A 274 18.06 -7.75 8.77
CA MET A 274 17.25 -6.74 8.08
C MET A 274 16.91 -5.51 8.93
N GLY A 275 17.31 -5.46 10.20
CA GLY A 275 17.05 -4.33 11.12
C GLY A 275 18.19 -3.30 11.23
N ALA A 276 19.41 -3.64 10.80
CA ALA A 276 20.60 -2.82 11.04
C ALA A 276 20.66 -1.54 10.18
N ASP A 277 20.06 -1.55 8.99
CA ASP A 277 20.17 -0.45 8.02
C ASP A 277 19.28 0.78 8.36
N VAL A 278 18.30 0.65 9.26
CA VAL A 278 17.32 1.71 9.50
C VAL A 278 17.89 2.87 10.34
N LEU A 279 19.01 2.66 11.03
CA LEU A 279 19.49 3.61 12.04
C LEU A 279 20.76 4.38 11.66
N GLN A 280 21.38 4.06 10.54
CA GLN A 280 22.52 4.85 10.04
C GLN A 280 22.10 6.28 9.63
N GLY A 281 20.80 6.51 9.41
CA GLY A 281 20.23 7.84 9.15
C GLY A 281 19.79 8.63 10.40
N ALA A 282 19.59 7.98 11.55
CA ALA A 282 19.12 8.66 12.77
C ALA A 282 20.26 9.35 13.54
N GLU A 283 21.49 8.84 13.44
CA GLU A 283 22.68 9.47 14.04
C GLU A 283 23.02 10.85 13.41
N GLN A 284 22.64 11.10 12.16
CA GLN A 284 22.93 12.35 11.46
C GLN A 284 21.99 13.52 11.82
N VAL A 285 20.81 13.25 12.41
CA VAL A 285 19.82 14.32 12.69
C VAL A 285 20.08 15.05 14.01
N VAL A 286 20.90 14.47 14.91
CA VAL A 286 21.11 15.04 16.26
C VAL A 286 22.39 15.88 16.37
N THR A 287 23.27 15.89 15.37
CA THR A 287 24.57 16.60 15.43
C THR A 287 24.87 17.55 14.26
N GLY A 288 23.91 17.83 13.37
CA GLY A 288 24.09 18.74 12.25
C GLY A 288 23.38 20.08 12.47
N ASP A 289 24.14 21.17 12.38
CA ASP A 289 23.66 22.56 12.28
C ASP A 289 22.39 22.69 11.43
N ILE A 290 21.42 23.45 11.95
CA ILE A 290 20.24 23.88 11.22
C ILE A 290 20.73 24.65 9.99
N PRO A 291 20.53 24.17 8.74
CA PRO A 291 20.82 24.99 7.59
C PRO A 291 19.75 26.08 7.52
N GLU A 292 20.24 27.32 7.55
CA GLU A 292 19.55 28.55 7.23
C GLU A 292 18.68 28.36 5.98
N ILE A 293 17.37 28.56 6.17
CA ILE A 293 16.37 28.46 5.12
C ILE A 293 16.61 29.62 4.15
N LEU A 294 17.40 29.38 3.11
CA LEU A 294 17.59 30.31 2.02
C LEU A 294 16.32 30.35 1.18
N GLU A 295 15.85 31.58 1.01
CA GLU A 295 14.71 32.04 0.25
C GLU A 295 14.65 31.38 -1.14
N THR A 296 13.50 30.79 -1.46
CA THR A 296 13.20 30.35 -2.82
C THR A 296 12.74 31.56 -3.63
N GLU A 297 13.60 32.01 -4.53
CA GLU A 297 13.27 32.93 -5.63
C GLU A 297 12.13 32.35 -6.50
N PRO A 298 11.30 33.21 -7.11
CA PRO A 298 10.04 32.81 -7.73
C PRO A 298 10.26 32.08 -9.06
N VAL A 299 9.45 31.04 -9.28
CA VAL A 299 9.30 30.35 -10.57
C VAL A 299 8.78 31.34 -11.61
N GLN A 300 9.59 31.63 -12.63
CA GLN A 300 9.17 32.34 -13.84
C GLN A 300 8.39 31.37 -14.74
N GLU A 301 7.10 31.63 -14.90
CA GLU A 301 6.30 31.15 -16.04
C GLU A 301 6.49 32.11 -17.21
N ASP A 302 6.78 31.59 -18.40
CA ASP A 302 6.35 32.11 -19.73
C ASP A 302 7.05 31.31 -20.86
N PRO A 303 6.53 31.27 -22.10
CA PRO A 303 5.13 31.18 -22.52
C PRO A 303 4.90 30.06 -23.57
N VAL A 304 3.63 29.72 -23.78
CA VAL A 304 3.14 28.89 -24.89
C VAL A 304 3.48 29.56 -26.22
N GLN A 305 4.34 28.93 -27.02
CA GLN A 305 4.51 29.26 -28.44
C GLN A 305 3.77 28.24 -29.30
N THR A 306 2.67 28.74 -29.86
CA THR A 306 2.01 28.23 -31.06
C THR A 306 3.01 28.27 -32.21
N ASP A 307 3.28 27.13 -32.85
CA ASP A 307 3.86 27.15 -34.18
C ASP A 307 2.98 26.37 -35.14
N SER A 308 2.56 27.10 -36.17
CA SER A 308 1.74 26.66 -37.27
C SER A 308 2.67 26.26 -38.40
N GLN A 309 2.61 25.01 -38.86
CA GLN A 309 3.03 24.68 -40.22
C GLN A 309 1.89 24.04 -40.98
N ALA A 310 1.45 24.80 -41.98
CA ALA A 310 0.50 24.40 -43.00
C ALA A 310 1.06 23.25 -43.86
N SER A 311 0.19 22.32 -44.22
CA SER A 311 0.31 21.46 -45.40
C SER A 311 -1.06 21.40 -46.06
N GLN A 312 -1.05 21.66 -47.36
CA GLN A 312 -2.17 21.98 -48.24
C GLN A 312 -2.96 20.73 -48.64
N SER A 313 -4.29 20.85 -48.79
CA SER A 313 -5.04 20.56 -50.04
C SER A 313 -6.56 20.51 -49.80
N GLU A 314 -7.27 21.51 -50.35
CA GLU A 314 -8.65 21.55 -50.90
C GLU A 314 -9.84 20.90 -50.16
N PRO A 315 -11.00 21.60 -50.11
CA PRO A 315 -11.95 21.54 -51.24
C PRO A 315 -12.62 22.87 -51.65
N GLU A 316 -13.14 22.84 -52.89
CA GLU A 316 -13.97 23.84 -53.61
C GLU A 316 -15.11 24.43 -52.75
N ARG A 317 -15.28 25.76 -52.64
CA ARG A 317 -16.01 26.69 -53.56
C ARG A 317 -17.48 26.24 -53.75
N VAL A 318 -18.55 27.02 -53.52
CA VAL A 318 -18.86 28.39 -53.95
C VAL A 318 -20.22 28.81 -53.30
N ASP A 319 -20.33 30.08 -52.89
CA ASP A 319 -21.52 30.97 -52.79
C ASP A 319 -22.71 30.57 -51.88
N GLU A 320 -23.50 31.47 -51.27
CA GLU A 320 -23.82 32.86 -51.58
C GLU A 320 -24.54 33.50 -50.36
N ALA A 321 -24.40 34.82 -50.22
CA ALA A 321 -25.41 35.79 -49.75
C ALA A 321 -26.08 35.64 -48.36
N THR A 322 -26.49 36.67 -47.61
CA THR A 322 -26.46 38.15 -47.61
C THR A 322 -27.31 38.52 -46.38
N THR A 323 -27.04 39.65 -45.71
CA THR A 323 -27.97 40.42 -44.84
C THR A 323 -28.44 39.75 -43.51
N ASP A 324 -28.68 40.43 -42.39
CA ASP A 324 -28.98 41.84 -42.17
C ASP A 324 -28.96 42.19 -40.66
N LEU A 325 -28.72 43.48 -40.40
CA LEU A 325 -29.41 44.37 -39.45
C LEU A 325 -29.38 44.14 -37.92
N CYS A 326 -28.87 45.21 -37.27
CA CYS A 326 -29.49 45.97 -36.15
C CYS A 326 -29.57 45.31 -34.77
N ASP A 327 -29.63 46.03 -33.65
CA ASP A 327 -29.35 47.40 -33.18
C ASP A 327 -29.73 47.35 -31.68
N GLU A 328 -29.40 48.38 -30.92
CA GLU A 328 -29.91 48.71 -29.57
C GLU A 328 -29.38 47.87 -28.39
N ALA A 329 -28.57 48.40 -27.48
CA ALA A 329 -28.77 49.52 -26.54
C ALA A 329 -29.49 49.11 -25.24
N GLY A 330 -28.82 49.40 -24.11
CA GLY A 330 -29.38 49.48 -22.76
C GLY A 330 -29.76 48.12 -22.16
N ASP A 331 -29.87 47.95 -20.86
CA ASP A 331 -29.65 48.81 -19.72
C ASP A 331 -29.68 47.87 -18.51
N ASP A 332 -28.98 48.28 -17.47
CA ASP A 332 -29.25 48.06 -16.05
C ASP A 332 -29.60 46.69 -15.44
N ASN A 333 -28.97 46.55 -14.26
CA ASN A 333 -29.54 46.06 -13.02
C ASN A 333 -29.36 44.58 -12.60
N ALA A 334 -28.44 44.45 -11.64
CA ALA A 334 -28.58 43.78 -10.33
C ALA A 334 -29.40 42.48 -10.17
N GLN A 335 -28.68 41.48 -9.62
CA GLN A 335 -28.99 40.60 -8.47
C GLN A 335 -30.30 40.85 -7.68
N PRO A 336 -30.78 39.93 -6.80
CA PRO A 336 -30.17 38.68 -6.29
C PRO A 336 -31.15 37.48 -6.22
N VAL A 337 -30.68 36.28 -5.83
CA VAL A 337 -31.06 35.52 -4.60
C VAL A 337 -29.97 34.51 -4.32
#